data_AF-A0A9D1F7Q5-F1
#
_entry.id   AF-A0A9D1F7Q5-F1
#
_cell.length_a   1.000
_cell.length_b   1.000
_cell.length_c   1.000
_cell.angle_alpha   90.00
_cell.angle_beta   90.00
_cell.angle_gamma   90.00
#
_symmetry.space_group_name_H-M   'P 1'
#
loop_
_entity.id
_entity.type
_entity.pdbx_description
1 polymer ?
#
loop_
_entity_poly.entity_id
_entity_poly.type
_entity_poly.pdbx_seq_one_letter_code
_entity_poly.pdbx_strand_id
1 'polypeptide(L)'
;MKYLFQFTIIGMITAIGELLNLLLPLPIPASIYGLVILFIALCTKIIRLDQVEHAADFFLAIMPILFVPSTVNLMNYWGVLKDNVVGLLVTCILSTMAVMGITGSITQLIMKIQRSKNQDIHGINTDISGPSCQDAAEPQKEGCHHE
;
A
#
# COMPACT_ATOMS: atom_id res chain seq x y z
N MET A 1 20.65 22.62 5.66
CA MET A 1 19.53 22.86 4.72
C MET A 1 19.21 21.64 3.83
N LYS A 2 19.21 20.40 4.35
CA LYS A 2 18.84 19.21 3.56
C LYS A 2 17.35 18.87 3.71
N TYR A 3 16.79 19.00 4.92
CA TYR A 3 15.37 18.78 5.21
C TYR A 3 14.42 19.69 4.42
N LEU A 4 14.74 20.98 4.28
CA LEU A 4 13.94 21.92 3.48
C LEU A 4 13.86 21.49 2.01
N PHE A 5 14.97 21.00 1.43
CA PHE A 5 15.00 20.54 0.04
C PHE A 5 14.17 19.25 -0.16
N GLN A 6 14.23 18.33 0.80
CA GLN A 6 13.41 17.11 0.79
C GLN A 6 11.92 17.43 0.91
N PHE A 7 11.56 18.40 1.76
CA PHE A 7 10.19 18.86 1.91
C PHE A 7 9.67 19.54 0.62
N THR A 8 10.50 20.34 -0.04
CA THR A 8 10.17 20.96 -1.32
C THR A 8 9.95 19.94 -2.44
N ILE A 9 10.73 18.85 -2.46
CA ILE A 9 10.54 17.76 -3.45
C ILE A 9 9.16 17.11 -3.29
N ILE A 10 8.77 16.76 -2.06
CA ILE A 10 7.45 16.16 -1.80
C ILE A 10 6.35 17.17 -2.15
N GLY A 11 6.49 18.43 -1.74
CA GLY A 11 5.52 19.50 -2.06
C GLY A 11 5.35 19.74 -3.57
N MET A 12 6.44 19.73 -4.34
CA MET A 12 6.40 19.88 -5.80
C MET A 12 5.70 18.70 -6.48
N ILE A 13 5.95 17.47 -6.02
CA ILE A 13 5.28 16.28 -6.56
C ILE A 13 3.79 16.30 -6.26
N THR A 14 3.39 16.71 -5.05
CA THR A 14 1.98 16.88 -4.70
C THR A 14 1.31 17.95 -5.57
N ALA A 15 1.97 19.09 -5.79
CA ALA A 15 1.45 20.15 -6.67
C ALA A 15 1.27 19.68 -8.13
N ILE A 16 2.21 18.87 -8.65
CA ILE A 16 2.08 18.26 -9.98
C ILE A 16 0.93 17.24 -9.99
N GLY A 17 0.77 16.43 -8.93
CA GLY A 17 -0.33 15.48 -8.80
C GLY A 17 -1.71 16.15 -8.77
N GLU A 18 -1.82 17.30 -8.12
CA GLU A 18 -3.04 18.12 -8.08
C GLU A 18 -3.32 18.80 -9.43
N LEU A 19 -2.28 19.31 -10.10
CA LEU A 19 -2.39 19.85 -11.46
C LEU A 19 -2.84 18.78 -12.47
N LEU A 20 -2.37 17.54 -12.32
CA LEU A 20 -2.75 16.42 -13.17
C LEU A 20 -4.18 15.94 -12.90
N ASN A 21 -4.62 15.99 -11.64
CA ASN A 21 -6.00 15.73 -11.24
C ASN A 21 -6.97 16.78 -11.82
N LEU A 22 -6.54 18.05 -11.91
CA LEU A 22 -7.34 19.10 -12.54
C LEU A 22 -7.50 18.89 -14.05
N LEU A 23 -6.49 18.31 -14.70
CA LEU A 23 -6.45 18.10 -16.15
C LEU A 23 -7.26 16.86 -16.60
N LEU A 24 -7.42 15.88 -15.72
CA LEU A 24 -8.22 14.66 -15.93
C LEU A 24 -9.36 14.63 -14.91
N PRO A 25 -10.60 15.03 -15.28
CA PRO A 25 -11.76 15.09 -14.37
C PRO A 25 -12.32 13.70 -14.06
N LEU A 26 -11.50 12.81 -13.50
CA LEU A 26 -11.88 11.51 -12.98
C LEU A 26 -12.02 11.60 -11.46
N PRO A 27 -13.00 10.90 -10.83
CA PRO A 27 -13.31 10.96 -9.40
C PRO A 27 -12.28 10.19 -8.55
N ILE A 28 -10.99 10.40 -8.79
CA ILE A 28 -9.90 9.78 -8.06
C ILE A 28 -9.22 10.89 -7.23
N PRO A 29 -8.93 10.68 -5.94
CA PRO A 29 -8.29 11.70 -5.12
C PRO A 29 -6.86 12.01 -5.58
N ALA A 30 -6.47 13.28 -5.47
CA ALA A 30 -5.14 13.78 -5.87
C ALA A 30 -3.97 12.97 -5.26
N SER A 31 -4.16 12.42 -4.05
CA SER A 31 -3.14 11.60 -3.36
C SER A 31 -2.71 10.35 -4.16
N ILE A 32 -3.61 9.73 -4.92
CA ILE A 32 -3.26 8.53 -5.73
C ILE A 32 -2.39 8.93 -6.92
N TYR A 33 -2.67 10.07 -7.55
CA TYR A 33 -1.85 10.61 -8.63
C TYR A 33 -0.44 10.97 -8.16
N GLY A 34 -0.33 11.63 -7.00
CA GLY A 34 0.97 11.94 -6.38
C GLY A 34 1.81 10.69 -6.11
N LEU A 35 1.19 9.60 -5.63
CA LEU A 35 1.87 8.33 -5.40
C LEU A 35 2.39 7.70 -6.69
N VAL A 36 1.58 7.69 -7.75
CA VAL A 36 1.99 7.13 -9.05
C VAL A 36 3.13 7.94 -9.67
N ILE A 37 3.07 9.28 -9.60
CA ILE A 37 4.13 10.15 -10.11
C ILE A 37 5.44 9.94 -9.35
N LEU A 38 5.39 9.87 -8.01
CA LEU A 38 6.55 9.58 -7.17
C LEU A 38 7.15 8.21 -7.51
N PHE A 39 6.30 7.20 -7.71
CA PHE A 39 6.72 5.86 -8.08
C PHE A 39 7.43 5.83 -9.43
N ILE A 40 6.91 6.53 -10.44
CA ILE A 40 7.56 6.65 -11.75
C ILE A 40 8.89 7.38 -11.63
N ALA A 41 8.94 8.50 -10.89
CA ALA A 41 10.17 9.27 -10.69
C ALA A 41 11.28 8.47 -9.98
N LEU A 42 10.88 7.57 -9.06
CA LEU A 42 11.77 6.63 -8.40
C LEU A 42 12.25 5.53 -9.36
N CYS A 43 11.37 5.01 -10.22
CA CYS A 43 11.73 4.03 -11.26
C CYS A 43 12.70 4.62 -12.30
N THR A 44 12.52 5.88 -12.69
CA THR A 44 13.45 6.59 -13.59
C THR A 44 14.76 6.98 -12.88
N LYS A 45 14.88 6.70 -11.57
CA LYS A 45 16.05 6.98 -10.72
C LYS A 45 16.45 8.48 -10.68
N ILE A 46 15.56 9.37 -11.11
CA ILE A 46 15.74 10.84 -11.08
C ILE A 46 15.76 11.31 -9.63
N ILE A 47 14.95 10.67 -8.77
CA ILE A 47 14.84 10.96 -7.34
C ILE A 47 15.43 9.78 -6.56
N ARG A 48 16.35 10.05 -5.65
CA ARG A 48 16.92 9.03 -4.74
C ARG A 48 15.96 8.78 -3.59
N LEU A 49 15.67 7.51 -3.30
CA LEU A 49 14.77 7.09 -2.21
C LEU A 49 15.12 7.75 -0.87
N ASP A 50 16.42 7.80 -0.56
CA ASP A 50 17.02 8.41 0.63
C ASP A 50 16.57 9.86 0.89
N GLN A 51 16.25 10.63 -0.17
CA GLN A 51 15.79 12.00 -0.02
C GLN A 51 14.31 12.11 0.35
N VAL A 52 13.50 11.12 -0.01
CA VAL A 52 12.05 11.14 0.24
C VAL A 52 11.71 10.41 1.53
N GLU A 53 12.44 9.34 1.84
CA GLU A 53 12.26 8.51 3.04
C GLU A 53 12.34 9.33 4.34
N HIS A 54 13.39 10.13 4.51
CA HIS A 54 13.55 10.97 5.71
C HIS A 54 12.41 11.97 5.94
N ALA A 55 11.84 12.53 4.88
CA ALA A 55 10.74 13.47 5.00
C ALA A 55 9.39 12.75 5.18
N ALA A 56 9.21 11.57 4.57
CA ALA A 56 8.06 10.71 4.79
C ALA A 56 8.01 10.17 6.23
N ASP A 57 9.14 9.72 6.78
CA ASP A 57 9.24 9.26 8.17
C ASP A 57 8.87 10.35 9.16
N PHE A 58 9.30 11.58 8.92
CA PHE A 58 8.89 12.73 9.73
C PHE A 58 7.38 12.98 9.67
N PHE A 59 6.77 12.88 8.49
CA PHE A 59 5.31 12.99 8.32
C PHE A 59 4.53 11.85 8.97
N LEU A 60 5.05 10.63 8.88
CA LEU A 60 4.47 9.46 9.54
C LEU A 60 4.60 9.57 11.06
N ALA A 61 5.69 10.12 11.57
CA ALA A 61 5.89 10.36 13.00
C ALA A 61 4.91 11.40 13.57
N ILE A 62 4.52 12.44 12.80
CA ILE A 62 3.51 13.43 13.21
C ILE A 62 2.07 12.98 12.92
N MET A 63 1.85 11.87 12.21
CA MET A 63 0.52 11.35 11.85
C MET A 63 -0.41 11.19 13.07
N PRO A 64 0.01 10.65 14.22
CA PRO A 64 -0.83 10.58 15.42
C PRO A 64 -1.28 11.97 15.91
N ILE A 65 -0.38 12.96 15.86
CA ILE A 65 -0.68 14.34 16.28
C ILE A 65 -1.70 15.00 15.35
N LEU A 66 -1.68 14.68 14.05
CA LEU A 66 -2.70 15.13 13.09
C LEU A 66 -4.06 14.44 13.30
N PHE A 67 -4.09 13.23 13.85
CA PHE A 67 -5.34 12.52 14.15
C PHE A 67 -6.05 13.02 15.41
N VAL A 68 -5.31 13.42 16.45
CA VAL A 68 -5.88 13.94 17.70
C VAL A 68 -6.99 15.00 17.46
N PRO A 69 -6.78 16.08 16.70
CA PRO A 69 -7.81 17.10 16.47
C PRO A 69 -9.04 16.55 15.73
N SER A 70 -8.84 15.64 14.77
CA SER A 70 -9.93 15.00 14.02
C SER A 70 -10.78 14.11 14.93
N THR A 71 -10.13 13.32 15.80
CA THR A 71 -10.82 12.46 16.77
C THR A 71 -11.56 13.28 17.84
N VAL A 72 -10.98 14.38 18.32
CA VAL A 72 -11.66 15.28 19.26
C VAL A 72 -12.89 15.92 18.63
N ASN A 73 -12.84 16.25 17.34
CA ASN A 73 -14.00 16.78 16.61
C ASN A 73 -15.17 15.78 16.57
N LEU A 74 -14.87 14.48 16.41
CA LEU A 74 -15.86 13.41 16.41
C LEU A 74 -16.62 13.31 17.74
N MET A 75 -16.01 13.72 18.86
CA MET A 75 -16.66 13.69 20.18
C MET A 75 -17.92 14.58 20.23
N ASN A 76 -18.00 15.64 19.42
CA ASN A 76 -19.20 16.47 19.31
C ASN A 76 -20.42 15.70 18.76
N TYR A 77 -20.18 14.62 18.02
CA TYR A 77 -21.23 13.77 17.42
C TYR A 77 -21.44 12.45 18.17
N TRP A 78 -20.89 12.33 19.39
CA TRP A 78 -20.91 11.10 20.19
C TRP A 78 -22.32 10.54 20.44
N GLY A 79 -23.33 11.41 20.57
CA GLY A 79 -24.73 11.00 20.77
C GLY A 79 -25.28 10.12 19.65
N VAL A 80 -25.09 10.52 18.40
CA VAL A 80 -25.56 9.77 17.22
C VAL A 80 -24.69 8.55 16.95
N LEU A 81 -23.40 8.66 17.26
CA LEU A 81 -22.42 7.59 17.04
C LEU A 81 -22.65 6.40 18.00
N LYS A 82 -23.02 6.68 19.25
CA LYS A 82 -23.29 5.65 20.26
C LYS A 82 -24.46 4.75 19.88
N ASP A 83 -25.51 5.31 19.28
CA ASP A 83 -26.68 4.54 18.84
C ASP A 83 -26.34 3.57 17.69
N ASN A 84 -25.30 3.87 16.90
CA ASN A 84 -24.87 3.07 15.76
C ASN A 84 -23.52 2.37 15.95
N VAL A 85 -23.01 2.31 17.19
CA VAL A 85 -21.68 1.75 17.48
C VAL A 85 -21.56 0.28 17.06
N VAL A 86 -22.65 -0.49 17.23
CA VAL A 86 -22.71 -1.90 16.83
C VAL A 86 -22.61 -2.04 15.32
N GLY A 87 -23.34 -1.18 14.57
CA GLY A 87 -23.27 -1.15 13.11
C GLY A 87 -21.87 -0.81 12.59
N LEU A 88 -21.22 0.18 13.20
CA LEU A 88 -19.84 0.60 12.89
C LEU A 88 -18.83 -0.53 13.13
N LEU A 89 -18.95 -1.22 14.27
CA LEU A 89 -18.04 -2.31 14.62
C LEU A 89 -18.19 -3.49 13.65
N VAL A 90 -19.43 -3.85 13.31
CA VAL A 90 -19.72 -4.92 12.34
C VAL A 90 -19.17 -4.56 10.96
N THR A 91 -19.41 -3.35 10.44
CA THR A 91 -18.87 -2.96 9.12
C THR A 91 -17.34 -2.91 9.09
N CYS A 92 -16.68 -2.50 10.18
CA CYS A 92 -15.23 -2.52 10.27
C CYS A 92 -14.66 -3.94 10.17
N ILE A 93 -15.24 -4.90 10.91
CA ILE A 93 -14.82 -6.30 10.86
C ILE A 93 -15.10 -6.89 9.48
N LEU A 94 -16.33 -6.70 8.96
CA LEU A 94 -16.70 -7.22 7.63
C LEU A 94 -15.79 -6.70 6.53
N SER A 95 -15.54 -5.39 6.51
CA SER A 95 -14.68 -4.77 5.49
C SER A 95 -13.24 -5.26 5.58
N THR A 96 -12.72 -5.45 6.79
CA THR A 96 -11.36 -5.96 7.02
C THR A 96 -11.23 -7.41 6.54
N MET A 97 -12.20 -8.26 6.88
CA MET A 97 -12.26 -9.64 6.38
C MET A 97 -12.39 -9.69 4.85
N ALA A 98 -13.23 -8.82 4.27
CA ALA A 98 -13.41 -8.75 2.83
C ALA A 98 -12.12 -8.33 2.12
N VAL A 99 -11.45 -7.26 2.57
CA VAL A 99 -10.18 -6.79 1.98
C VAL A 99 -9.11 -7.87 2.07
N MET A 100 -8.98 -8.53 3.23
CA MET A 100 -7.98 -9.59 3.42
C MET A 100 -8.29 -10.82 2.57
N GLY A 101 -9.56 -11.22 2.47
CA GLY A 101 -10.01 -12.33 1.64
C GLY A 101 -9.83 -12.08 0.15
N ILE A 102 -10.20 -10.89 -0.34
CA ILE A 102 -10.05 -10.49 -1.75
C ILE A 102 -8.57 -10.40 -2.13
N THR A 103 -7.76 -9.69 -1.34
CA THR A 103 -6.32 -9.53 -1.59
C THR A 103 -5.60 -10.88 -1.55
N GLY A 104 -5.94 -11.73 -0.57
CA GLY A 104 -5.41 -13.08 -0.46
C GLY A 104 -5.80 -13.97 -1.63
N SER A 105 -7.07 -13.93 -2.05
CA SER A 105 -7.58 -14.71 -3.19
C SER A 105 -6.92 -14.31 -4.51
N ILE A 106 -6.76 -13.00 -4.75
CA ILE A 106 -6.07 -12.48 -5.94
C ILE A 106 -4.62 -12.98 -5.96
N THR A 107 -3.91 -12.88 -4.83
CA THR A 107 -2.52 -13.35 -4.74
C THR A 107 -2.42 -14.85 -4.96
N GLN A 108 -3.33 -15.64 -4.38
CA GLN A 108 -3.37 -17.10 -4.59
C GLN A 108 -3.68 -17.47 -6.05
N LEU A 109 -4.57 -16.73 -6.72
CA LEU A 109 -4.88 -16.93 -8.14
C LEU A 109 -3.64 -16.65 -9.00
N ILE A 110 -2.97 -15.53 -8.76
CA ILE A 110 -1.73 -15.15 -9.46
C ILE A 110 -0.65 -16.22 -9.23
N MET A 111 -0.44 -16.67 -7.99
CA MET A 111 0.53 -17.72 -7.68
C MET A 111 0.20 -19.06 -8.36
N LYS A 112 -1.07 -19.46 -8.46
CA LYS A 112 -1.47 -20.68 -9.19
C LYS A 112 -1.16 -20.58 -10.69
N ILE A 113 -1.47 -19.42 -11.29
CA ILE A 113 -1.18 -19.17 -12.71
C ILE A 113 0.34 -19.15 -12.96
N GLN A 114 1.12 -18.51 -12.08
CA GLN A 114 2.58 -18.48 -12.17
C GLN A 114 3.21 -19.87 -11.98
N ARG A 115 2.67 -20.71 -11.07
CA ARG A 115 3.14 -22.09 -10.88
C ARG A 115 2.90 -22.97 -12.11
N SER A 116 1.74 -22.84 -12.77
CA SER A 116 1.46 -23.57 -14.01
C SER A 116 2.42 -23.14 -15.13
N LYS A 117 2.66 -21.83 -15.28
CA LYS A 117 3.56 -21.29 -16.30
C LYS A 117 5.04 -21.63 -16.04
N ASN A 118 5.44 -21.76 -14.78
CA ASN A 118 6.82 -22.13 -14.41
C ASN A 118 7.09 -23.62 -14.63
N GLN A 119 6.09 -24.52 -14.55
CA GLN A 119 6.29 -25.94 -14.89
C GLN A 119 6.59 -26.15 -16.39
N ASP A 120 5.99 -25.36 -17.28
CA ASP A 120 6.30 -25.41 -18.72
C ASP A 120 7.71 -24.85 -19.05
N ILE A 121 8.20 -23.86 -18.28
CA ILE A 121 9.55 -23.28 -18.44
C ILE A 121 10.64 -24.14 -17.78
N HIS A 122 10.34 -24.81 -16.66
CA HIS A 122 11.24 -25.78 -16.04
C HIS A 122 11.38 -27.03 -16.91
N GLY A 123 10.32 -27.50 -17.56
CA GLY A 123 10.42 -28.60 -18.55
C GLY A 123 11.36 -28.31 -19.72
N ILE A 124 11.57 -27.03 -20.07
CA ILE A 124 12.51 -26.58 -21.12
C ILE A 124 13.91 -26.29 -20.55
N ASN A 125 14.03 -25.75 -19.34
CA ASN A 125 15.35 -25.45 -18.72
C ASN A 125 15.99 -26.66 -18.03
N THR A 126 15.25 -27.71 -17.66
CA THR A 126 15.89 -28.93 -17.07
C THR A 126 16.68 -29.73 -18.12
N ASP A 127 16.56 -29.40 -19.40
CA ASP A 127 17.45 -29.90 -20.47
C ASP A 127 18.71 -29.02 -20.65
N ILE A 128 18.70 -27.77 -20.14
CA ILE A 128 19.76 -26.79 -20.29
C ILE A 128 20.07 -26.12 -18.94
N SER A 129 20.92 -26.77 -18.13
CA SER A 129 21.53 -26.26 -16.87
C SER A 129 20.81 -26.60 -15.56
N GLY A 130 21.43 -27.51 -14.81
CA GLY A 130 21.25 -27.67 -13.37
C GLY A 130 21.78 -26.48 -12.54
N PRO A 131 21.87 -26.64 -11.21
CA PRO A 131 21.07 -25.89 -10.24
C PRO A 131 21.70 -24.57 -9.78
N SER A 132 20.86 -23.57 -9.49
CA SER A 132 21.18 -22.56 -8.48
C SER A 132 19.94 -22.25 -7.64
N CYS A 133 20.00 -22.72 -6.41
CA CYS A 133 19.24 -22.29 -5.25
C CYS A 133 19.61 -20.84 -4.86
N GLN A 134 18.84 -20.29 -3.91
CA GLN A 134 18.84 -18.93 -3.33
C GLN A 134 17.90 -17.94 -4.09
N ASP A 135 16.80 -17.43 -3.53
CA ASP A 135 16.48 -17.21 -2.12
C ASP A 135 15.03 -17.56 -1.76
N ALA A 136 14.92 -18.26 -0.62
CA ALA A 136 13.71 -18.56 0.10
C ALA A 136 13.41 -17.44 1.10
N ALA A 137 12.14 -17.01 1.17
CA ALA A 137 11.54 -16.42 2.37
C ALA A 137 10.01 -16.65 2.32
N GLU A 138 9.66 -17.87 2.76
CA GLU A 138 8.43 -18.33 3.42
C GLU A 138 7.02 -17.81 3.05
N PRO A 139 6.12 -18.74 2.68
CA PRO A 139 4.69 -18.64 2.95
C PRO A 139 4.31 -19.58 4.11
N GLN A 140 4.01 -19.06 5.30
CA GLN A 140 3.43 -19.91 6.35
C GLN A 140 1.91 -20.05 6.13
N LYS A 141 1.53 -21.25 5.67
CA LYS A 141 0.19 -21.68 5.30
C LYS A 141 -0.43 -22.46 6.47
N GLU A 142 -1.65 -22.07 6.85
CA GLU A 142 -2.79 -22.86 7.35
C GLU A 142 -2.55 -24.24 8.04
N GLY A 143 -3.16 -24.39 9.23
CA GLY A 143 -4.12 -25.49 9.45
C GLY A 143 -3.73 -26.65 10.39
N CYS A 144 -4.47 -26.72 11.51
CA CYS A 144 -5.11 -27.91 12.10
C CYS A 144 -4.26 -29.16 12.40
N HIS A 145 -4.12 -29.55 13.68
CA HIS A 145 -4.38 -30.90 14.20
C HIS A 145 -4.19 -30.92 15.73
N HIS A 146 -5.19 -31.44 16.44
CA HIS A 146 -5.12 -32.20 17.71
C HIS A 146 -4.23 -31.67 18.85
N GLU A 147 -4.85 -31.26 19.96
CA GLU A 147 -5.11 -32.13 21.13
C GLU A 147 -6.23 -31.53 22.01
#